data_AF-A0A9P9KZT1-F1
#
_entry.id   AF-A0A9P9KZT1-F1
#
_cell.length_a   1.000
_cell.length_b   1.000
_cell.length_c   1.000
_cell.angle_alpha   90.00
_cell.angle_beta   90.00
_cell.angle_gamma   90.00
#
_symmetry.space_group_name_H-M   'P 1'
#
loop_
_entity.id
_entity.type
_entity.pdbx_description
1 polymer ?
#
loop_
_entity_poly.entity_id
_entity_poly.type
_entity_poly.pdbx_seq_one_letter_code
_entity_poly.pdbx_strand_id
1 'polypeptide(L)'
;MTANMPQKLMLSASNMPTPHDTDDYSEPTTLLLLPAFKLIHNAHPLNAPQLITEIINQAPTSTSPLSPTPLPASLPSPDPDAGVPALSLTDCPHNAVILMCSHRTRDARCAQSAPILRKEFERQLRPLGLYRDLHDERPGGVGIYYISHVGGHKYSANVMIYRRPNAFGLDDTAPGETNGTTNGAQKTNGTNGAEKNGGHTNGSDEQAGTVGASQGIWLARVKPEDCENLIRYTVLRGKVVKPESQLRGGFDRARGLMSW
;
A
#
# COMPACT_ATOMS: atom_id res chain seq x y z
N MET A 1 13.71 -25.19 -19.09
CA MET A 1 12.82 -25.50 -17.96
C MET A 1 13.25 -24.65 -16.78
N THR A 2 12.69 -23.45 -16.64
CA THR A 2 12.95 -22.58 -15.49
C THR A 2 12.27 -23.21 -14.29
N ALA A 3 13.05 -23.80 -13.39
CA ALA A 3 12.56 -24.22 -12.09
C ALA A 3 11.89 -23.01 -11.43
N ASN A 4 10.59 -23.15 -11.14
CA ASN A 4 9.82 -22.14 -10.42
C ASN A 4 10.45 -22.06 -9.02
N MET A 5 11.28 -21.05 -8.77
CA MET A 5 11.78 -20.81 -7.43
C MET A 5 10.57 -20.64 -6.50
N PRO A 6 10.54 -21.29 -5.32
CA PRO A 6 9.41 -21.17 -4.42
C PRO A 6 9.18 -19.69 -4.11
N GLN A 7 7.99 -19.18 -4.45
CA GLN A 7 7.61 -17.81 -4.15
C GLN A 7 7.69 -17.63 -2.63
N LYS A 8 8.54 -16.71 -2.18
CA LYS A 8 8.70 -16.43 -0.75
C LYS A 8 7.56 -15.52 -0.31
N LEU A 9 6.50 -16.13 0.22
CA LEU A 9 5.37 -15.41 0.84
C LEU A 9 5.83 -14.76 2.15
N MET A 10 5.44 -13.51 2.37
CA MET A 10 5.60 -12.82 3.65
C MET A 10 4.22 -12.55 4.25
N LEU A 11 3.97 -13.11 5.43
CA LEU A 11 2.77 -12.85 6.22
C LEU A 11 3.13 -11.96 7.42
N SER A 12 2.34 -10.91 7.66
CA SER A 12 2.54 -10.01 8.78
C SER A 12 1.21 -9.61 9.39
N ALA A 13 1.06 -9.74 10.71
CA ALA A 13 -0.08 -9.18 11.41
C ALA A 13 0.03 -7.65 11.43
N SER A 14 -1.10 -6.96 11.31
CA SER A 14 -1.18 -5.51 11.27
C SER A 14 -2.26 -4.98 12.21
N ASN A 15 -2.27 -3.66 12.45
CA ASN A 15 -3.35 -2.99 13.18
C ASN A 15 -4.48 -2.48 12.26
N MET A 16 -4.58 -3.01 11.03
CA MET A 16 -5.72 -2.73 10.15
C MET A 16 -6.99 -3.24 10.83
N PRO A 17 -8.09 -2.45 10.89
CA PRO A 17 -9.32 -2.89 11.53
C PRO A 17 -9.85 -4.17 10.91
N THR A 18 -10.43 -5.03 11.74
CA THR A 18 -11.07 -6.25 11.29
C THR A 18 -12.58 -6.11 11.48
N PRO A 19 -13.42 -6.86 10.75
CA PRO A 19 -14.88 -6.69 10.83
C PRO A 19 -15.47 -6.86 12.23
N HIS A 20 -14.79 -7.64 13.08
CA HIS A 20 -15.27 -8.00 14.42
C HIS A 20 -14.45 -7.37 15.55
N ASP A 21 -13.31 -6.74 15.24
CA ASP A 21 -12.35 -6.20 16.23
C ASP A 21 -12.05 -7.18 17.39
N THR A 22 -11.98 -8.49 17.09
CA THR A 22 -11.64 -9.54 18.07
C THR A 22 -10.27 -10.14 17.77
N ASP A 23 -9.66 -10.72 18.80
CA ASP A 23 -8.48 -11.59 18.70
C ASP A 23 -8.87 -13.09 18.58
N ASP A 24 -10.15 -13.38 18.31
CA ASP A 24 -10.65 -14.75 18.20
C ASP A 24 -10.36 -15.31 16.81
N TYR A 25 -9.55 -16.37 16.76
CA TYR A 25 -9.15 -17.03 15.50
C TYR A 25 -10.27 -17.81 14.82
N SER A 26 -11.42 -18.01 15.49
CA SER A 26 -12.62 -18.56 14.88
C SER A 26 -13.38 -17.54 14.04
N GLU A 27 -13.18 -16.25 14.29
CA GLU A 27 -13.80 -15.19 13.51
C GLU A 27 -12.99 -14.91 12.23
N PRO A 28 -13.66 -14.72 11.07
CA PRO A 28 -12.99 -14.35 9.84
C PRO A 28 -12.29 -12.99 9.94
N THR A 29 -11.20 -12.82 9.19
CA THR A 29 -10.41 -11.58 9.16
C THR A 29 -10.27 -11.02 7.75
N THR A 30 -9.66 -9.83 7.65
CA THR A 30 -9.37 -9.15 6.38
C THR A 30 -7.87 -9.13 6.12
N LEU A 31 -7.46 -9.46 4.90
CA LEU A 31 -6.06 -9.44 4.47
C LEU A 31 -5.84 -8.36 3.41
N LEU A 32 -4.79 -7.57 3.56
CA LEU A 32 -4.29 -6.70 2.50
C LEU A 32 -3.22 -7.45 1.69
N LEU A 33 -3.56 -7.82 0.45
CA LEU A 33 -2.65 -8.51 -0.46
C LEU A 33 -1.81 -7.49 -1.26
N LEU A 34 -0.49 -7.55 -1.06
CA LEU A 34 0.50 -6.72 -1.77
C LEU A 34 1.44 -7.62 -2.59
N PRO A 35 1.88 -7.20 -3.78
CA PRO A 35 1.63 -5.90 -4.41
C PRO A 35 0.28 -5.75 -5.12
N ALA A 36 -0.65 -6.71 -5.03
CA ALA A 36 -1.93 -6.63 -5.75
C ALA A 36 -2.82 -5.42 -5.36
N PHE A 37 -2.64 -4.84 -4.18
CA PHE A 37 -3.54 -3.84 -3.60
C PHE A 37 -5.01 -4.33 -3.59
N LYS A 38 -5.20 -5.56 -3.12
CA LYS A 38 -6.53 -6.15 -2.92
C LYS A 38 -6.79 -6.35 -1.43
N LEU A 39 -7.99 -6.04 -0.99
CA LEU A 39 -8.51 -6.45 0.30
C LEU A 39 -9.25 -7.78 0.10
N ILE A 40 -8.89 -8.78 0.89
CA ILE A 40 -9.53 -10.09 0.90
C ILE A 40 -10.27 -10.19 2.22
N HIS A 41 -11.60 -10.22 2.14
CA HIS A 41 -12.47 -10.35 3.30
C HIS A 41 -12.76 -11.80 3.57
N ASN A 42 -13.19 -12.09 4.80
CA ASN A 42 -13.63 -13.40 5.25
C ASN A 42 -12.53 -14.48 5.23
N ALA A 43 -11.27 -14.09 5.39
CA ALA A 43 -10.17 -15.03 5.50
C ALA A 43 -10.28 -15.82 6.81
N HIS A 44 -10.26 -17.15 6.71
CA HIS A 44 -10.45 -18.06 7.84
C HIS A 44 -9.50 -19.26 7.71
N PRO A 45 -9.00 -19.87 8.82
CA PRO A 45 -8.08 -21.01 8.73
C PRO A 45 -8.55 -22.15 7.83
N LEU A 46 -9.86 -22.45 7.81
CA LEU A 46 -10.44 -23.50 6.97
C LEU A 46 -10.46 -23.18 5.47
N ASN A 47 -10.48 -21.90 5.08
CA ASN A 47 -10.42 -21.50 3.66
C ASN A 47 -9.00 -21.09 3.21
N ALA A 48 -8.01 -21.13 4.10
CA ALA A 48 -6.63 -20.76 3.81
C ALA A 48 -6.00 -21.55 2.63
N PRO A 49 -6.21 -22.87 2.46
CA PRO A 49 -5.68 -23.58 1.30
C PRO A 49 -6.22 -23.03 -0.02
N GLN A 50 -7.53 -22.80 -0.11
CA GLN A 50 -8.21 -22.24 -1.29
C GLN A 50 -7.75 -20.81 -1.56
N LEU A 51 -7.65 -19.98 -0.52
CA LEU A 51 -7.09 -18.63 -0.58
C LEU A 51 -5.67 -18.62 -1.18
N ILE A 52 -4.82 -19.54 -0.75
CA ILE A 52 -3.44 -19.62 -1.24
C ILE A 52 -3.41 -20.02 -2.72
N THR A 53 -4.13 -21.08 -3.11
CA THR A 53 -4.06 -21.64 -4.47
C THR A 53 -4.74 -20.75 -5.51
N GLU A 54 -5.92 -20.25 -5.19
CA GLU A 54 -6.80 -19.55 -6.14
C GLU A 54 -6.57 -18.04 -6.19
N ILE A 55 -6.03 -17.43 -5.12
CA ILE A 55 -5.82 -15.97 -5.05
C ILE A 55 -4.33 -15.64 -4.94
N ILE A 56 -3.65 -16.08 -3.87
CA ILE A 56 -2.28 -15.61 -3.58
C ILE A 56 -1.30 -16.05 -4.67
N ASN A 57 -1.36 -17.31 -5.09
CA ASN A 57 -0.46 -17.84 -6.13
C ASN A 57 -0.72 -17.23 -7.52
N GLN A 58 -1.93 -16.72 -7.76
CA GLN A 58 -2.32 -16.08 -9.03
C GLN A 58 -2.06 -14.57 -9.04
N ALA A 59 -1.81 -13.98 -7.87
CA ALA A 59 -1.62 -12.54 -7.73
C ALA A 59 -0.27 -12.06 -8.29
N PRO A 60 -0.16 -10.78 -8.68
CA PRO A 60 1.11 -10.23 -9.13
C PRO A 60 2.16 -10.27 -8.01
N THR A 61 3.41 -10.52 -8.39
CA THR A 61 4.57 -10.51 -7.50
C THR A 61 5.43 -9.27 -7.75
N SER A 62 6.54 -9.13 -7.02
CA SER A 62 7.51 -8.02 -7.20
C SER A 62 8.15 -7.97 -8.59
N THR A 63 8.10 -9.07 -9.36
CA THR A 63 8.67 -9.16 -10.71
C THR A 63 7.62 -9.25 -11.81
N SER A 64 6.33 -9.34 -11.47
CA SER A 64 5.25 -9.36 -12.46
C SER A 64 5.19 -8.04 -13.24
N PRO A 65 4.88 -8.07 -14.54
CA PRO A 65 4.70 -6.85 -15.33
C PRO A 65 3.55 -5.99 -14.79
N LEU A 66 3.56 -4.68 -15.07
CA LEU A 66 2.47 -3.75 -14.72
C LEU A 66 1.27 -3.89 -15.65
N SER A 67 0.70 -5.07 -15.71
CA SER A 67 -0.57 -5.35 -16.37
C SER A 67 -1.63 -5.72 -15.33
N PRO A 68 -2.92 -5.46 -15.59
CA PRO A 68 -3.99 -5.95 -14.73
C PRO A 68 -3.90 -7.48 -14.62
N THR A 69 -3.96 -8.00 -13.40
CA THR A 69 -4.03 -9.44 -13.15
C THR A 69 -5.48 -9.80 -12.84
N PRO A 70 -6.13 -10.67 -13.62
CA PRO A 70 -7.48 -11.09 -13.33
C PRO A 70 -7.47 -11.94 -12.05
N LEU A 71 -8.12 -11.43 -11.01
CA LEU A 71 -8.39 -12.17 -9.78
C LEU A 71 -9.91 -12.34 -9.64
N PRO A 72 -10.39 -13.47 -9.12
CA PRO A 72 -11.82 -13.67 -8.90
C PRO A 72 -12.36 -12.62 -7.91
N ALA A 73 -13.57 -12.13 -8.13
CA ALA A 73 -14.23 -11.20 -7.20
C ALA A 73 -14.64 -11.89 -5.88
N SER A 74 -14.90 -13.20 -5.94
CA SER A 74 -15.25 -14.02 -4.78
C SER A 74 -14.90 -15.48 -5.02
N LEU A 75 -14.69 -16.23 -3.95
CA LEU A 75 -14.60 -17.69 -3.98
C LEU A 75 -15.68 -18.30 -3.09
N PRO A 76 -16.32 -19.39 -3.52
CA PRO A 76 -17.34 -20.06 -2.72
C PRO A 76 -16.74 -20.60 -1.43
N SER A 77 -17.56 -20.68 -0.38
CA SER A 77 -17.15 -21.29 0.88
C SER A 77 -16.77 -22.76 0.66
N PRO A 78 -15.63 -23.23 1.21
CA PRO A 78 -15.24 -24.62 1.15
C PRO A 78 -16.05 -25.51 2.11
N ASP A 79 -16.67 -24.94 3.13
CA ASP A 79 -17.47 -25.66 4.14
C ASP A 79 -18.57 -24.75 4.72
N PRO A 80 -19.70 -24.60 4.02
CA PRO A 80 -20.82 -23.78 4.48
C PRO A 80 -21.47 -24.32 5.77
N ASP A 81 -21.46 -25.64 5.95
CA ASP A 81 -22.09 -26.31 7.10
C ASP A 81 -21.31 -26.03 8.40
N ALA A 82 -19.99 -25.89 8.31
CA ALA A 82 -19.14 -25.42 9.40
C ALA A 82 -19.19 -23.89 9.62
N GLY A 83 -20.07 -23.17 8.92
CA GLY A 83 -20.23 -21.73 9.06
C GLY A 83 -19.12 -20.90 8.42
N VAL A 84 -18.29 -21.49 7.54
CA VAL A 84 -17.21 -20.76 6.88
C VAL A 84 -17.82 -19.84 5.81
N PRO A 85 -17.58 -18.51 5.85
CA PRO A 85 -18.06 -17.61 4.81
C PRO A 85 -17.30 -17.75 3.48
N ALA A 86 -17.94 -17.30 2.40
CA ALA A 86 -17.30 -17.13 1.11
C ALA A 86 -16.25 -16.00 1.16
N LEU A 87 -15.13 -16.20 0.47
CA LEU A 87 -14.10 -15.16 0.33
C LEU A 87 -14.59 -14.10 -0.67
N SER A 88 -14.35 -12.83 -0.38
CA SER A 88 -14.64 -11.73 -1.32
C SER A 88 -13.45 -10.79 -1.43
N LEU A 89 -13.19 -10.30 -2.65
CA LEU A 89 -12.07 -9.44 -2.96
C LEU A 89 -12.56 -8.07 -3.40
N THR A 90 -12.02 -7.02 -2.80
CA THR A 90 -12.23 -5.63 -3.23
C THR A 90 -10.89 -4.95 -3.49
N ASP A 91 -10.89 -3.86 -4.25
CA ASP A 91 -9.70 -3.03 -4.40
C ASP A 91 -9.40 -2.29 -3.08
N CYS A 92 -8.12 -2.27 -2.70
CA CYS A 92 -7.66 -1.38 -1.64
C CYS A 92 -7.83 0.08 -2.12
N PRO A 93 -8.54 0.93 -1.36
CA PRO A 93 -8.90 2.28 -1.81
C PRO A 93 -7.68 3.21 -1.88
N HIS A 94 -6.57 2.87 -1.22
CA HIS A 94 -5.42 3.75 -1.10
C HIS A 94 -4.53 3.78 -2.35
N ASN A 95 -3.94 4.96 -2.62
CA ASN A 95 -2.96 5.12 -3.70
C ASN A 95 -1.55 4.69 -3.24
N ALA A 96 -1.28 4.82 -1.94
CA ALA A 96 -0.08 4.28 -1.30
C ALA A 96 -0.38 3.78 0.12
N VAL A 97 0.45 2.86 0.60
CA VAL A 97 0.39 2.34 1.97
C VAL A 97 1.78 2.40 2.60
N ILE A 98 1.85 2.91 3.82
CA ILE A 98 3.05 2.93 4.65
C ILE A 98 2.88 1.87 5.75
N LEU A 99 3.78 0.89 5.78
CA LEU A 99 3.80 -0.17 6.78
C LEU A 99 5.01 0.00 7.70
N MET A 100 4.81 -0.06 9.01
CA MET A 100 5.87 0.22 9.98
C MET A 100 5.96 -0.88 11.03
N CYS A 101 7.16 -1.42 11.25
CA CYS A 101 7.38 -2.38 12.32
C CYS A 101 7.15 -1.71 13.69
N SER A 102 6.23 -2.22 14.51
CA SER A 102 5.97 -1.72 15.87
C SER A 102 6.25 -2.73 16.99
N HIS A 103 6.82 -3.89 16.64
CA HIS A 103 6.99 -5.01 17.58
C HIS A 103 8.00 -4.67 18.71
N ARG A 104 7.67 -5.05 19.96
CA ARG A 104 8.48 -4.72 21.17
C ARG A 104 9.50 -5.78 21.56
N THR A 105 9.12 -7.06 21.53
CA THR A 105 9.93 -8.17 22.08
C THR A 105 11.22 -8.41 21.29
N ARG A 106 11.15 -8.28 19.97
CA ARG A 106 12.27 -8.49 19.05
C ARG A 106 13.22 -7.28 19.03
N ASP A 107 12.67 -6.08 18.88
CA ASP A 107 13.45 -4.84 18.94
C ASP A 107 12.61 -3.71 19.56
N ALA A 108 12.88 -3.39 20.83
CA ALA A 108 12.17 -2.35 21.56
C ALA A 108 12.22 -0.97 20.87
N ARG A 109 13.26 -0.70 20.07
CA ARG A 109 13.39 0.58 19.36
C ARG A 109 12.34 0.72 18.27
N CYS A 110 11.87 -0.38 17.66
CA CYS A 110 10.77 -0.33 16.70
C CYS A 110 9.46 0.07 17.39
N ALA A 111 9.15 -0.55 18.54
CA ALA A 111 7.99 -0.18 19.34
C ALA A 111 8.03 1.27 19.83
N GLN A 112 9.22 1.80 20.15
CA GLN A 112 9.39 3.19 20.58
C GLN A 112 9.28 4.19 19.41
N SER A 113 9.91 3.88 18.27
CA SER A 113 9.97 4.80 17.12
C SER A 113 8.67 4.84 16.31
N ALA A 114 7.95 3.72 16.18
CA ALA A 114 6.79 3.64 15.30
C ALA A 114 5.65 4.63 15.63
N PRO A 115 5.27 4.87 16.90
CA PRO A 115 4.30 5.92 17.27
C PRO A 115 4.76 7.33 16.89
N ILE A 116 6.04 7.64 17.11
CA ILE A 116 6.61 8.96 16.82
C ILE A 116 6.62 9.20 15.31
N LEU A 117 7.14 8.23 14.55
CA LEU A 117 7.20 8.29 13.09
C LEU A 117 5.80 8.36 12.47
N ARG A 118 4.82 7.59 12.99
CA ARG A 118 3.43 7.69 12.53
C ARG A 118 2.90 9.11 12.70
N LYS A 119 3.04 9.70 13.90
CA LYS A 119 2.59 11.07 14.16
C LYS A 119 3.20 12.08 13.21
N GLU A 120 4.50 11.94 12.89
CA GLU A 120 5.15 12.82 11.91
C GLU A 120 4.66 12.59 10.48
N PHE A 121 4.49 11.35 10.02
CA PHE A 121 3.88 11.08 8.71
C PHE A 121 2.47 11.66 8.61
N GLU A 122 1.65 11.49 9.64
CA GLU A 122 0.31 12.08 9.71
C GLU A 122 0.38 13.61 9.63
N ARG A 123 1.28 14.25 10.38
CA ARG A 123 1.48 15.70 10.36
C ARG A 123 1.82 16.20 8.96
N GLN A 124 2.58 15.43 8.18
CA GLN A 124 2.97 15.78 6.82
C GLN A 124 1.86 15.52 5.79
N LEU A 125 1.05 14.47 5.99
CA LEU A 125 -0.02 14.08 5.06
C LEU A 125 -1.32 14.86 5.25
N ARG A 126 -1.65 15.30 6.48
CA ARG A 126 -2.89 16.03 6.79
C ARG A 126 -3.02 17.36 6.01
N PRO A 127 -2.00 18.24 5.93
CA PRO A 127 -2.07 19.47 5.15
C PRO A 127 -2.28 19.23 3.65
N LEU A 128 -1.91 18.04 3.16
CA LEU A 128 -2.11 17.64 1.76
C LEU A 128 -3.49 17.01 1.53
N GLY A 129 -4.30 16.79 2.57
CA GLY A 129 -5.57 16.05 2.47
C GLY A 129 -5.41 14.56 2.13
N LEU A 130 -4.19 14.03 2.24
CA LEU A 130 -3.85 12.67 1.78
C LEU A 130 -3.84 11.63 2.90
N TYR A 131 -3.89 12.04 4.16
CA TYR A 131 -3.97 11.09 5.26
C TYR A 131 -5.30 10.33 5.22
N ARG A 132 -5.24 9.01 5.37
CA ARG A 132 -6.37 8.12 5.61
C ARG A 132 -6.14 7.45 6.96
N ASP A 133 -7.03 7.71 7.92
CA ASP A 133 -6.99 6.99 9.19
C ASP A 133 -7.50 5.55 9.03
N LEU A 134 -7.54 4.79 10.12
CA LEU A 134 -7.85 3.36 10.06
C LEU A 134 -9.28 3.05 9.59
N HIS A 135 -10.22 3.99 9.75
CA HIS A 135 -11.62 3.81 9.38
C HIS A 135 -12.01 4.66 8.16
N ASP A 136 -11.04 5.30 7.52
CA ASP A 136 -11.25 6.18 6.39
C ASP A 136 -11.20 5.39 5.07
N GLU A 137 -12.38 5.00 4.59
CA GLU A 137 -12.57 4.25 3.34
C GLU A 137 -12.58 5.14 2.09
N ARG A 138 -12.35 6.46 2.23
CA ARG A 138 -12.36 7.36 1.07
C ARG A 138 -11.27 6.96 0.07
N PRO A 139 -11.60 6.89 -1.24
CA PRO A 139 -10.63 6.57 -2.27
C PRO A 139 -9.39 7.49 -2.26
N GLY A 140 -8.28 6.92 -2.70
CA GLY A 140 -6.98 7.56 -2.77
C GLY A 140 -6.30 7.74 -1.41
N GLY A 141 -5.41 8.73 -1.34
CA GLY A 141 -4.66 9.02 -0.13
C GLY A 141 -3.66 7.93 0.26
N VAL A 142 -3.26 7.96 1.54
CA VAL A 142 -2.19 7.15 2.11
C VAL A 142 -2.67 6.53 3.43
N GLY A 143 -2.74 5.20 3.45
CA GLY A 143 -2.96 4.44 4.68
C GLY A 143 -1.64 4.22 5.44
N ILE A 144 -1.67 4.29 6.77
CA ILE A 144 -0.49 4.02 7.63
C ILE A 144 -0.84 2.92 8.63
N TYR A 145 -0.14 1.79 8.54
CA TYR A 145 -0.36 0.63 9.40
C TYR A 145 0.92 0.22 10.12
N TYR A 146 0.73 -0.18 11.37
CA TYR A 146 1.69 -0.97 12.08
C TYR A 146 1.64 -2.41 11.62
N ILE A 147 2.81 -3.02 11.54
CA ILE A 147 3.00 -4.41 11.20
C ILE A 147 3.92 -5.10 12.20
N SER A 148 3.90 -6.43 12.18
CA SER A 148 4.81 -7.28 12.94
C SER A 148 6.27 -7.09 12.53
N HIS A 149 7.18 -7.74 13.28
CA HIS A 149 8.61 -7.58 13.08
C HIS A 149 9.04 -7.91 11.65
N VAL A 150 9.56 -6.91 10.94
CA VAL A 150 10.14 -7.06 9.61
C VAL A 150 11.61 -6.65 9.65
N GLY A 151 12.51 -7.63 9.47
CA GLY A 151 13.95 -7.41 9.48
C GLY A 151 14.68 -8.13 10.60
N GLY A 152 15.90 -7.67 10.89
CA GLY A 152 16.69 -8.14 12.02
C GLY A 152 17.07 -6.97 12.93
N HIS A 153 17.49 -7.26 14.17
CA HIS A 153 17.69 -6.24 15.22
C HIS A 153 18.85 -5.26 14.92
N LYS A 154 19.62 -5.46 13.85
CA LYS A 154 20.56 -4.44 13.34
C LYS A 154 19.84 -3.22 12.75
N TYR A 155 18.57 -3.38 12.36
CA TYR A 155 17.75 -2.42 11.65
C TYR A 155 16.47 -2.16 12.44
N SER A 156 16.36 -0.98 13.06
CA SER A 156 15.13 -0.49 13.69
C SER A 156 14.45 0.57 12.79
N ALA A 157 13.24 1.00 13.18
CA ALA A 157 12.46 1.98 12.42
C ALA A 157 12.28 1.55 10.95
N ASN A 158 11.85 0.30 10.76
CA ASN A 158 11.57 -0.23 9.43
C ASN A 158 10.27 0.38 8.90
N VAL A 159 10.33 0.91 7.69
CA VAL A 159 9.20 1.51 6.97
C VAL A 159 9.16 0.90 5.57
N MET A 160 8.06 0.25 5.20
CA MET A 160 7.82 -0.25 3.86
C MET A 160 6.76 0.62 3.19
N ILE A 161 7.03 1.10 1.99
CA ILE A 161 6.12 1.97 1.24
C ILE A 161 5.74 1.23 -0.03
N TYR A 162 4.47 0.90 -0.17
CA TYR A 162 3.90 0.40 -1.42
C TYR A 162 3.11 1.51 -2.09
N ARG A 163 3.29 1.70 -3.40
CA ARG A 163 2.54 2.70 -4.18
C ARG A 163 1.97 2.11 -5.45
N ARG A 164 0.84 2.63 -5.89
CA ARG A 164 0.36 2.46 -7.27
C ARG A 164 1.22 3.26 -8.26
N PRO A 165 1.25 2.89 -9.56
CA PRO A 165 1.93 3.69 -10.58
C PRO A 165 1.39 5.12 -10.61
N ASN A 166 2.28 6.12 -10.66
CA ASN A 166 1.90 7.53 -10.68
C ASN A 166 0.81 7.91 -9.66
N ALA A 167 0.94 7.35 -8.44
CA ALA A 167 -0.07 7.38 -7.38
C ALA A 167 -0.71 8.75 -7.11
N PHE A 168 0.01 9.85 -7.38
CA PHE A 168 -0.44 11.21 -7.14
C PHE A 168 -0.23 12.15 -8.33
N GLY A 169 0.09 11.63 -9.52
CA GLY A 169 0.31 12.45 -10.72
C GLY A 169 1.63 13.23 -10.73
N LEU A 170 2.59 12.88 -9.86
CA LEU A 170 3.80 13.68 -9.61
C LEU A 170 5.12 12.96 -9.93
N ASP A 171 5.08 11.73 -10.46
CA ASP A 171 6.29 10.92 -10.68
C ASP A 171 7.30 11.62 -11.63
N ASP A 172 6.81 12.29 -12.67
CA ASP A 172 7.64 12.98 -13.67
C ASP A 172 7.98 14.44 -13.30
N THR A 173 7.41 14.97 -12.23
CA THR A 173 7.60 16.39 -11.86
C THR A 173 8.94 16.63 -11.15
N ALA A 174 9.61 17.73 -11.51
CA ALA A 174 10.83 18.16 -10.82
C ALA A 174 10.51 18.71 -9.41
N PRO A 175 11.38 18.51 -8.42
CA PRO A 175 11.17 19.08 -7.08
C PRO A 175 11.46 20.58 -7.09
N GLY A 176 10.42 21.42 -7.07
CA GLY A 176 10.56 22.88 -7.03
C GLY A 176 9.37 23.68 -7.59
N GLU A 177 8.46 23.05 -8.34
CA GLU A 177 7.38 23.77 -9.04
C GLU A 177 6.11 24.02 -8.20
N THR A 178 6.07 23.62 -6.93
CA THR A 178 4.89 23.82 -6.07
C THR A 178 5.23 24.66 -4.85
N ASN A 179 5.56 25.94 -5.08
CA ASN A 179 5.35 27.00 -4.09
C ASN A 179 4.12 27.80 -4.54
N GLY A 180 2.94 27.49 -3.98
CA GLY A 180 1.74 28.30 -4.20
C GLY A 180 0.43 27.51 -4.18
N THR A 181 -0.18 27.42 -3.01
CA THR A 181 -1.64 27.48 -2.79
C THR A 181 -2.53 26.66 -3.75
N THR A 182 -2.73 25.36 -3.48
CA THR A 182 -3.93 24.67 -3.96
C THR A 182 -5.08 24.90 -2.98
N ASN A 183 -5.70 26.09 -3.06
CA ASN A 183 -7.04 26.28 -2.52
C ASN A 183 -8.02 25.51 -3.41
N GLY A 184 -8.55 24.40 -2.89
CA GLY A 184 -9.75 23.76 -3.43
C GLY A 184 -10.93 24.71 -3.30
N ALA A 185 -11.22 25.47 -4.36
CA ALA A 185 -12.47 26.20 -4.51
C ALA A 185 -12.84 26.21 -5.99
N GLN A 186 -13.70 25.27 -6.36
CA GLN A 186 -14.38 25.24 -7.65
C GLN A 186 -15.31 26.46 -7.74
N LYS A 187 -14.82 27.55 -8.35
CA LYS A 187 -15.65 28.66 -8.82
C LYS A 187 -15.87 28.50 -10.31
N THR A 188 -17.13 28.28 -10.68
CA THR A 188 -17.65 28.46 -12.03
C THR A 188 -17.66 29.94 -12.39
N ASN A 189 -17.12 30.30 -13.56
CA ASN A 189 -17.68 31.31 -14.47
C ASN A 189 -16.87 31.35 -15.77
N GLY A 190 -17.56 31.22 -16.90
CA GLY A 190 -16.96 31.15 -18.24
C GLY A 190 -16.64 32.50 -18.86
N THR A 191 -15.72 32.53 -19.83
CA THR A 191 -15.99 32.76 -21.27
C THR A 191 -14.69 32.83 -22.08
N ASN A 192 -14.72 32.15 -23.24
CA ASN A 192 -14.01 32.35 -24.52
C ASN A 192 -12.49 32.15 -24.65
N GLY A 193 -12.12 30.99 -25.22
CA GLY A 193 -11.51 30.93 -26.56
C GLY A 193 -9.99 30.79 -26.67
N ALA A 194 -9.49 29.55 -26.75
CA ALA A 194 -8.48 29.09 -27.72
C ALA A 194 -8.15 27.60 -27.48
N GLU A 195 -8.45 26.78 -28.48
CA GLU A 195 -8.25 25.34 -28.51
C GLU A 195 -6.76 24.96 -28.43
N LYS A 196 -6.39 24.13 -27.46
CA LYS A 196 -5.37 23.09 -27.61
C LYS A 196 -5.83 21.81 -26.93
N ASN A 197 -6.07 20.79 -27.75
CA ASN A 197 -6.49 19.45 -27.37
C ASN A 197 -5.56 18.83 -26.31
N GLY A 198 -6.11 18.56 -25.14
CA GLY A 198 -5.55 17.72 -24.11
C GLY A 198 -6.71 17.20 -23.26
N GLY A 199 -7.30 16.09 -23.69
CA GLY A 199 -8.51 15.52 -23.09
C GLY A 199 -8.33 15.26 -21.59
N HIS A 200 -8.99 16.09 -20.78
CA HIS A 200 -9.31 15.78 -19.40
C HIS A 200 -10.43 14.75 -19.39
N THR A 201 -10.11 13.49 -19.12
CA THR A 201 -11.11 12.53 -18.68
C THR A 201 -11.25 12.66 -17.17
N ASN A 202 -12.21 13.48 -16.74
CA ASN A 202 -12.92 13.22 -15.49
C ASN A 202 -13.80 11.99 -15.75
N GLY A 203 -13.17 10.81 -15.67
CA GLY A 203 -13.81 9.52 -15.84
C GLY A 203 -14.09 8.92 -14.48
N SER A 204 -15.37 8.70 -14.19
CA SER A 204 -15.82 7.63 -13.32
C SER A 204 -15.29 6.30 -13.90
N ASP A 205 -14.09 5.90 -13.50
CA ASP A 205 -13.47 4.65 -13.95
C ASP A 205 -14.09 3.46 -13.22
N GLU A 206 -15.31 3.11 -13.63
CA GLU A 206 -15.81 1.75 -13.50
C GLU A 206 -14.94 0.84 -14.39
N GLN A 207 -14.22 -0.09 -13.75
CA GLN A 207 -13.66 -1.32 -14.34
C GLN A 207 -12.54 -1.19 -15.38
N ALA A 208 -11.57 -0.30 -15.16
CA ALA A 208 -10.18 -0.60 -15.55
C ALA A 208 -9.52 -1.36 -14.39
N GLY A 209 -9.24 -2.66 -14.55
CA GLY A 209 -8.65 -3.49 -13.48
C GLY A 209 -7.37 -2.87 -12.93
N THR A 210 -7.29 -2.70 -11.59
CA THR A 210 -6.13 -2.02 -10.99
C THR A 210 -4.86 -2.89 -11.11
N VAL A 211 -3.74 -2.29 -11.52
CA VAL A 211 -2.46 -3.02 -11.75
C VAL A 211 -1.67 -3.30 -10.46
N GLY A 212 -2.25 -2.97 -9.31
CA GLY A 212 -1.60 -3.05 -8.00
C GLY A 212 -0.50 -2.00 -7.79
N ALA A 213 0.51 -2.36 -7.01
CA ALA A 213 1.66 -1.54 -6.67
C ALA A 213 2.69 -1.55 -7.81
N SER A 214 3.19 -0.39 -8.24
CA SER A 214 4.39 -0.32 -9.10
C SER A 214 5.68 -0.46 -8.30
N GLN A 215 5.73 0.11 -7.11
CA GLN A 215 6.92 0.07 -6.27
C GLN A 215 6.60 -0.45 -4.88
N GLY A 216 7.56 -1.19 -4.32
CA GLY A 216 7.67 -1.47 -2.90
C GLY A 216 9.05 -1.01 -2.44
N ILE A 217 9.13 -0.09 -1.49
CA ILE A 217 10.38 0.53 -1.03
C ILE A 217 10.53 0.20 0.44
N TRP A 218 11.56 -0.57 0.81
CA TRP A 218 11.83 -0.94 2.20
C TRP A 218 12.98 -0.12 2.76
N LEU A 219 12.68 0.70 3.75
CA LEU A 219 13.62 1.55 4.47
C LEU A 219 13.81 1.07 5.91
N ALA A 220 14.96 1.40 6.50
CA ALA A 220 15.19 1.31 7.94
C ALA A 220 15.98 2.52 8.43
N ARG A 221 16.14 2.64 9.75
CA ARG A 221 16.81 3.77 10.41
C ARG A 221 16.13 5.10 10.07
N VAL A 222 14.83 5.07 9.81
CA VAL A 222 14.03 6.27 9.56
C VAL A 222 13.90 7.05 10.86
N LYS A 223 14.12 8.36 10.77
CA LYS A 223 13.98 9.29 11.90
C LYS A 223 12.84 10.28 11.65
N PRO A 224 12.31 10.94 12.70
CA PRO A 224 11.27 11.96 12.56
C PRO A 224 11.57 13.02 11.49
N GLU A 225 12.81 13.52 11.45
CA GLU A 225 13.27 14.54 10.49
C GLU A 225 13.26 14.06 9.03
N ASP A 226 13.22 12.75 8.77
CA ASP A 226 13.15 12.20 7.41
C ASP A 226 11.72 12.23 6.85
N CYS A 227 10.69 12.25 7.71
CA CYS A 227 9.30 12.00 7.32
C CYS A 227 8.80 12.98 6.24
N GLU A 228 9.18 14.24 6.35
CA GLU A 228 8.82 15.28 5.38
C GLU A 228 9.33 14.96 3.97
N ASN A 229 10.60 14.58 3.85
CA ASN A 229 11.19 14.22 2.57
C ASN A 229 10.69 12.86 2.07
N LEU A 230 10.45 11.91 2.98
CA LEU A 230 9.84 10.64 2.61
C LEU A 230 8.43 10.84 2.05
N ILE A 231 7.62 11.75 2.59
CA ILE A 231 6.34 12.09 1.95
C ILE A 231 6.59 12.74 0.59
N ARG A 232 7.32 13.86 0.54
CA ARG A 232 7.46 14.68 -0.68
C ARG A 232 8.10 13.96 -1.87
N TYR A 233 9.11 13.13 -1.62
CA TYR A 233 9.90 12.51 -2.68
C TYR A 233 9.56 11.04 -2.83
N THR A 234 9.49 10.31 -1.72
CA THR A 234 9.20 8.88 -1.77
C THR A 234 7.71 8.70 -2.02
N VAL A 235 6.81 8.96 -1.06
CA VAL A 235 5.37 8.70 -1.17
C VAL A 235 4.70 9.43 -2.34
N LEU A 236 5.08 10.66 -2.68
CA LEU A 236 4.40 11.39 -3.76
C LEU A 236 4.97 11.15 -5.16
N ARG A 237 6.26 10.80 -5.28
CA ARG A 237 6.97 10.80 -6.59
C ARG A 237 7.76 9.53 -6.91
N GLY A 238 7.71 8.53 -6.03
CA GLY A 238 8.43 7.26 -6.22
C GLY A 238 9.95 7.35 -6.16
N LYS A 239 10.52 8.42 -5.59
CA LYS A 239 11.97 8.62 -5.49
C LYS A 239 12.51 8.14 -4.13
N VAL A 240 13.55 7.32 -4.15
CA VAL A 240 14.22 6.85 -2.92
C VAL A 240 15.13 7.95 -2.38
N VAL A 241 14.93 8.33 -1.12
CA VAL A 241 15.77 9.30 -0.40
C VAL A 241 16.80 8.55 0.44
N LYS A 242 18.04 9.04 0.50
CA LYS A 242 19.16 8.47 1.30
C LYS A 242 19.38 6.96 1.09
N PRO A 243 19.45 6.45 -0.16
CA PRO A 243 19.52 5.01 -0.41
C PRO A 243 20.69 4.32 0.31
N GLU A 244 21.87 4.95 0.35
CA GLU A 244 23.08 4.40 0.97
C GLU A 244 22.96 4.09 2.47
N SER A 245 22.07 4.79 3.19
CA SER A 245 21.94 4.66 4.64
C SER A 245 20.62 4.05 5.11
N GLN A 246 19.56 4.19 4.32
CA GLN A 246 18.21 3.79 4.70
C GLN A 246 17.64 2.64 3.85
N LEU A 247 18.05 2.47 2.59
CA LEU A 247 17.47 1.45 1.73
C LEU A 247 17.88 0.04 2.21
N ARG A 248 16.89 -0.82 2.37
CA ARG A 248 17.03 -2.22 2.76
C ARG A 248 16.79 -3.14 1.57
N GLY A 249 15.96 -2.70 0.65
CA GLY A 249 15.52 -3.44 -0.52
C GLY A 249 14.24 -2.82 -1.07
N GLY A 250 13.66 -3.47 -2.06
CA GLY A 250 12.47 -3.04 -2.75
C GLY A 250 12.42 -3.53 -4.19
N PHE A 251 11.37 -3.11 -4.88
CA PHE A 251 11.18 -3.36 -6.29
C PHE A 251 10.55 -2.15 -6.98
N ASP A 252 10.77 -2.06 -8.28
CA ASP A 252 10.08 -1.16 -9.20
C ASP A 252 9.69 -1.98 -10.44
N ARG A 253 8.42 -2.37 -10.52
CA ARG A 253 7.86 -3.17 -11.62
C ARG A 253 7.81 -2.40 -12.94
N ALA A 254 7.74 -1.07 -12.91
CA ALA A 254 7.75 -0.26 -14.13
C ALA A 254 9.14 -0.26 -14.77
N ARG A 255 10.18 -0.26 -13.94
CA ARG A 255 11.58 -0.21 -14.38
C ARG A 255 12.25 -1.60 -14.41
N GLY A 256 11.56 -2.65 -13.98
CA GLY A 256 12.11 -4.00 -13.86
C GLY A 256 13.23 -4.12 -12.83
N LEU A 257 13.28 -3.23 -11.83
CA LEU A 257 14.33 -3.21 -10.81
C LEU A 257 13.89 -3.97 -9.56
N MET A 258 14.81 -4.72 -8.96
CA MET A 258 14.57 -5.45 -7.71
C MET A 258 15.86 -5.58 -6.90
N SER A 259 15.76 -5.41 -5.58
CA SER A 259 16.86 -5.57 -4.64
C SER A 259 16.28 -6.06 -3.30
N TRP A 260 16.80 -7.12 -2.71
CA TRP A 260 16.34 -7.66 -1.43
C TRP A 260 17.51 -7.99 -0.51
#